data_AF-A0A4Q2XX51-F1
#
_entry.id   AF-A0A4Q2XX51-F1
#
_cell.length_a   1.000
_cell.length_b   1.000
_cell.length_c   1.000
_cell.angle_alpha   90.00
_cell.angle_beta   90.00
_cell.angle_gamma   90.00
#
_symmetry.space_group_name_H-M   'P 1'
#
loop_
_entity.id
_entity.type
_entity.pdbx_description
1 polymer ?
#
loop_
_entity_poly.entity_id
_entity_poly.type
_entity_poly.pdbx_seq_one_letter_code
_entity_poly.pdbx_strand_id
1 'polypeptide(L)'
;MIRALLTSCASLAVVLASPAVPQEREPSAGPLCVYAIVNVAAEVGRRCATLHDAVVQSALDKSVATLDAWVLREGWTQAEMIAFKREQAHIGDPNPDVDLCTGDAAMFYPKRSYIPQLETITARVAATTGPPQWGDCL
;
A
#
# COMPACT_ATOMS: atom_id res chain seq x y z
N MET A 1 4.35 -64.34 -42.98
CA MET A 1 3.58 -63.45 -42.08
C MET A 1 4.21 -63.54 -40.69
N ILE A 2 5.02 -62.55 -40.29
CA ILE A 2 5.65 -62.50 -38.95
C ILE A 2 5.40 -61.09 -38.41
N ARG A 3 4.58 -60.98 -37.36
CA ARG A 3 4.34 -59.74 -36.60
C ARG A 3 5.26 -59.77 -35.38
N ALA A 4 6.22 -58.86 -35.32
CA ALA A 4 7.04 -58.61 -34.14
C ALA A 4 6.31 -57.66 -33.18
N LEU A 5 6.18 -58.08 -31.92
CA LEU A 5 5.67 -57.27 -30.81
C LEU A 5 6.87 -56.62 -30.11
N LEU A 6 6.97 -55.30 -30.16
CA LEU A 6 7.94 -54.52 -29.37
C LEU A 6 7.25 -54.01 -28.11
N THR A 7 7.59 -54.63 -26.97
CA THR A 7 7.17 -54.25 -25.63
C THR A 7 8.05 -53.09 -25.15
N SER A 8 7.45 -51.91 -25.02
CA SER A 8 8.12 -50.70 -24.51
C SER A 8 7.93 -50.62 -22.99
N CYS A 9 9.03 -50.69 -22.23
CA CYS A 9 9.04 -50.52 -20.78
C CYS A 9 8.85 -49.04 -20.42
N ALA A 10 7.70 -48.70 -19.85
CA ALA A 10 7.45 -47.38 -19.27
C ALA A 10 8.10 -47.28 -17.88
N SER A 11 9.18 -46.50 -17.78
CA SER A 11 9.80 -46.13 -16.50
C SER A 11 8.95 -45.09 -15.78
N LEU A 12 8.32 -45.47 -14.67
CA LEU A 12 7.68 -44.52 -13.75
C LEU A 12 8.78 -43.76 -12.98
N ALA A 13 9.03 -42.51 -13.36
CA ALA A 13 9.79 -41.57 -12.55
C ALA A 13 8.87 -41.01 -11.45
N VAL A 14 9.08 -41.44 -10.21
CA VAL A 14 8.43 -40.85 -9.03
C VAL A 14 9.09 -39.50 -8.75
N VAL A 15 8.42 -38.42 -9.12
CA VAL A 15 8.82 -37.05 -8.74
C VAL A 15 8.44 -36.84 -7.28
N LEU A 16 9.45 -36.85 -6.39
CA LEU A 16 9.30 -36.43 -5.00
C LEU A 16 9.04 -34.91 -4.97
N ALA A 17 7.77 -34.51 -4.92
CA ALA A 17 7.41 -33.13 -4.67
C ALA A 17 7.63 -32.81 -3.19
N SER A 18 8.68 -32.03 -2.88
CA SER A 18 8.88 -31.49 -1.54
C SER A 18 7.68 -30.63 -1.14
N PRO A 19 7.16 -30.74 0.10
CA PRO A 19 6.07 -29.90 0.55
C PRO A 19 6.52 -28.44 0.54
N ALA A 20 5.75 -27.57 -0.12
CA ALA A 20 5.98 -26.13 -0.07
C ALA A 20 5.90 -25.67 1.38
N VAL A 21 6.96 -25.06 1.89
CA VAL A 21 6.95 -24.38 3.19
C VAL A 21 5.87 -23.31 3.13
N PRO A 22 4.88 -23.29 4.05
CA PRO A 22 3.91 -22.21 4.11
C PRO A 22 4.67 -20.89 4.28
N GLN A 23 4.61 -20.02 3.27
CA GLN A 23 5.07 -18.66 3.46
C GLN A 23 4.06 -17.96 4.35
N GLU A 24 4.50 -17.56 5.53
CA GLU A 24 3.78 -16.61 6.37
C GLU A 24 3.58 -15.36 5.53
N ARG A 25 2.33 -15.11 5.11
CA ARG A 25 2.01 -13.90 4.36
C ARG A 25 2.21 -12.76 5.34
N GLU A 26 3.13 -11.84 5.05
CA GLU A 26 3.11 -10.54 5.71
C GLU A 26 1.66 -10.03 5.66
N PRO A 27 1.07 -9.61 6.78
CA PRO A 27 -0.24 -8.98 6.78
C PRO A 27 -0.22 -7.88 5.72
N SER A 28 -0.93 -8.10 4.62
CA SER A 28 -0.92 -7.12 3.54
C SER A 28 -1.74 -5.94 4.05
N ALA A 29 -1.05 -4.87 4.46
CA ALA A 29 -1.71 -3.66 4.94
C ALA A 29 -2.86 -3.29 4.01
N GLY A 30 -4.06 -3.10 4.58
CA GLY A 30 -5.26 -2.85 3.79
C GLY A 30 -5.09 -1.62 2.89
N PRO A 31 -5.59 -1.63 1.63
CA PRO A 31 -5.50 -0.49 0.71
C PRO A 31 -5.94 0.85 1.32
N LEU A 32 -7.06 0.85 2.07
CA LEU A 32 -7.52 2.06 2.78
C LEU A 32 -6.60 2.48 3.93
N CYS A 33 -5.94 1.53 4.60
CA CYS A 33 -5.01 1.85 5.67
C CYS A 33 -3.78 2.58 5.14
N VAL A 34 -3.20 2.08 4.05
CA VAL A 34 -2.10 2.76 3.34
C VAL A 34 -2.55 4.14 2.90
N TYR A 35 -3.76 4.26 2.35
CA TYR A 35 -4.29 5.56 1.93
C TYR A 35 -4.42 6.55 3.09
N ALA A 36 -4.93 6.12 4.24
CA ALA A 36 -4.99 6.96 5.45
C ALA A 36 -3.58 7.41 5.90
N ILE A 37 -2.65 6.47 6.07
CA ILE A 37 -1.28 6.75 6.54
C ILE A 37 -0.56 7.73 5.62
N VAL A 38 -0.66 7.54 4.30
CA VAL A 38 0.00 8.44 3.33
C VAL A 38 -0.58 9.84 3.39
N ASN A 39 -1.90 10.00 3.59
CA ASN A 39 -2.50 11.32 3.75
C ASN A 39 -2.09 11.99 5.07
N VAL A 40 -2.05 11.25 6.18
CA VAL A 40 -1.56 11.76 7.47
C VAL A 40 -0.11 12.22 7.35
N ALA A 41 0.77 11.37 6.80
CA ALA A 41 2.17 11.70 6.60
C ALA A 41 2.36 12.95 5.73
N ALA A 42 1.59 13.07 4.63
CA ALA A 42 1.63 14.24 3.76
C ALA A 42 1.17 15.52 4.49
N GLU A 43 0.16 15.43 5.36
CA GLU A 43 -0.32 16.57 6.12
C GLU A 43 0.66 16.99 7.23
N VAL A 44 1.26 16.02 7.94
CA VAL A 44 2.33 16.26 8.91
C VAL A 44 3.48 17.00 8.25
N GLY A 45 3.93 16.58 7.06
CA GLY A 45 5.01 17.26 6.35
C GLY A 45 4.68 18.68 5.87
N ARG A 46 3.39 18.98 5.62
CA ARG A 46 2.93 20.33 5.26
C ARG A 46 2.83 21.26 6.46
N ARG A 47 2.39 20.76 7.62
CA ARG A 47 2.11 21.60 8.80
C ARG A 47 3.28 21.68 9.78
N CYS A 48 4.05 20.62 9.92
CA CYS A 48 5.07 20.49 10.94
C CYS A 48 6.43 20.91 10.39
N ALA A 49 6.73 22.21 10.47
CA ALA A 49 7.92 22.83 9.88
C ALA A 49 9.25 22.14 10.28
N THR A 50 9.34 21.59 11.49
CA THR A 50 10.54 20.90 11.99
C THR A 50 10.83 19.57 11.28
N LEU A 51 9.83 18.98 10.62
CA LEU A 51 9.95 17.69 9.93
C LEU A 51 10.13 17.87 8.42
N HIS A 52 9.94 19.07 7.89
CA HIS A 52 9.82 19.31 6.46
C HIS A 52 11.11 18.96 5.68
N ASP A 53 11.04 17.94 4.84
CA ASP A 53 12.00 17.63 3.77
C ASP A 53 11.27 17.72 2.42
N ALA A 54 11.68 18.66 1.56
CA ALA A 54 11.03 18.91 0.28
C ALA A 54 11.01 17.69 -0.66
N VAL A 55 12.03 16.84 -0.61
CA VAL A 55 12.11 15.62 -1.44
C VAL A 55 11.11 14.58 -0.93
N VAL A 56 11.03 14.43 0.40
CA VAL A 56 10.05 13.54 1.03
C VAL A 56 8.63 14.02 0.78
N GLN A 57 8.38 15.33 0.95
CA GLN A 57 7.06 15.91 0.72
C GLN A 57 6.60 15.71 -0.73
N SER A 58 7.48 15.93 -1.71
CA SER A 58 7.17 15.69 -3.13
C SER A 58 6.80 14.23 -3.40
N ALA A 59 7.50 13.28 -2.79
CA ALA A 59 7.17 11.85 -2.89
C ALA A 59 5.81 11.50 -2.25
N LEU A 60 5.50 12.09 -1.10
CA LEU A 60 4.20 11.96 -0.44
C LEU A 60 3.08 12.56 -1.28
N ASP A 61 3.24 13.77 -1.83
CA ASP A 61 2.23 14.42 -2.66
C ASP A 61 1.93 13.62 -3.92
N LYS A 62 2.96 13.06 -4.57
CA LYS A 62 2.80 12.13 -5.70
C LYS A 62 2.05 10.86 -5.30
N SER A 63 2.35 10.33 -4.12
CA SER A 63 1.69 9.14 -3.60
C SER A 63 0.21 9.40 -3.28
N VAL A 64 -0.10 10.54 -2.64
CA VAL A 64 -1.48 11.00 -2.41
C VAL A 64 -2.23 11.13 -3.72
N ALA A 65 -1.67 11.80 -4.73
CA ALA A 65 -2.33 11.95 -6.03
C ALA A 65 -2.59 10.60 -6.72
N THR A 66 -1.66 9.66 -6.59
CA THR A 66 -1.81 8.30 -7.14
C THR A 66 -2.94 7.54 -6.46
N LEU A 67 -3.05 7.64 -5.13
CA LEU A 67 -4.09 6.95 -4.37
C LEU A 67 -5.46 7.64 -4.45
N ASP A 68 -5.49 8.97 -4.59
CA ASP A 68 -6.71 9.74 -4.89
C ASP A 68 -7.31 9.26 -6.24
N ALA A 69 -6.47 9.10 -7.27
CA ALA A 69 -6.91 8.55 -8.55
C ALA A 69 -7.40 7.10 -8.44
N TRP A 70 -6.81 6.30 -7.56
CA TRP A 70 -7.23 4.92 -7.29
C TRP A 70 -8.64 4.88 -6.65
N VAL A 71 -8.89 5.59 -5.53
CA VAL A 71 -10.21 5.54 -4.88
C VAL A 71 -11.33 6.02 -5.80
N LEU A 72 -11.08 7.06 -6.61
CA LEU A 72 -12.04 7.57 -7.59
C LEU A 72 -12.34 6.53 -8.69
N ARG A 73 -11.32 5.82 -9.17
CA ARG A 73 -11.49 4.75 -10.16
C ARG A 73 -12.29 3.57 -9.58
N GLU A 74 -12.07 3.23 -8.32
CA GLU A 74 -12.76 2.13 -7.63
C GLU A 74 -14.14 2.52 -7.08
N GLY A 75 -14.66 3.69 -7.48
CA GLY A 75 -16.08 4.04 -7.33
C GLY A 75 -16.40 5.05 -6.23
N TRP A 76 -15.40 5.60 -5.52
CA TRP A 76 -15.65 6.75 -4.65
C TRP A 76 -15.97 8.00 -5.47
N THR A 77 -16.84 8.83 -4.92
CA THR A 77 -17.04 10.21 -5.36
C THR A 77 -15.92 11.10 -4.82
N GLN A 78 -15.74 12.26 -5.47
CA GLN A 78 -14.86 13.31 -4.98
C GLN A 78 -15.22 13.74 -3.54
N ALA A 79 -16.51 13.75 -3.20
CA ALA A 79 -16.98 14.15 -1.88
C ALA A 79 -16.59 13.14 -0.79
N GLU A 80 -16.74 11.83 -1.07
CA GLU A 80 -16.31 10.76 -0.15
C GLU A 80 -14.80 10.80 0.06
N MET A 81 -14.02 10.97 -1.01
CA MET A 81 -12.57 11.11 -0.91
C MET A 81 -12.15 12.30 -0.03
N ILE A 82 -12.77 13.48 -0.24
CA ILE A 82 -12.48 14.67 0.57
C ILE A 82 -12.89 14.46 2.03
N ALA A 83 -14.06 13.87 2.26
CA ALA A 83 -14.56 13.58 3.62
C ALA A 83 -13.62 12.64 4.37
N PHE A 84 -13.17 11.57 3.71
CA PHE A 84 -12.21 10.63 4.27
C PHE A 84 -10.88 11.31 4.64
N LYS A 85 -10.31 12.11 3.75
CA LYS A 85 -9.05 12.84 4.00
C LYS A 85 -9.18 13.82 5.17
N ARG A 86 -10.34 14.48 5.29
CA ARG A 86 -10.63 15.35 6.43
C ARG A 86 -10.70 14.55 7.73
N GLU A 87 -11.37 13.41 7.72
CA GLU A 87 -11.54 12.58 8.91
C GLU A 87 -10.22 11.93 9.37
N GLN A 88 -9.46 11.35 8.43
CA GLN A 88 -8.27 10.57 8.77
C GLN A 88 -7.01 11.41 8.95
N ALA A 89 -6.89 12.52 8.21
CA ALA A 89 -5.67 13.33 8.19
C ALA A 89 -5.91 14.80 8.56
N HIS A 90 -7.10 15.16 9.06
CA HIS A 90 -7.45 16.53 9.45
C HIS A 90 -7.22 17.57 8.35
N ILE A 91 -7.29 17.15 7.08
CA ILE A 91 -7.09 18.06 5.95
C ILE A 91 -8.19 19.14 5.95
N GLY A 92 -7.74 20.40 5.95
CA GLY A 92 -8.61 21.57 5.99
C GLY A 92 -9.09 21.96 7.39
N ASP A 93 -8.66 21.27 8.45
CA ASP A 93 -8.86 21.72 9.82
C ASP A 93 -7.99 22.97 10.09
N PRO A 94 -8.55 24.07 10.63
CA PRO A 94 -7.77 25.26 10.98
C PRO A 94 -6.84 25.07 12.20
N ASN A 95 -7.10 24.10 13.10
CA ASN A 95 -6.37 23.95 14.36
C ASN A 95 -5.85 22.51 14.71
N PRO A 96 -5.24 21.73 13.80
CA PRO A 96 -4.79 20.36 14.12
C PRO A 96 -3.33 20.28 14.61
N ASP A 97 -2.64 21.42 14.74
CA ASP A 97 -1.17 21.46 14.83
C ASP A 97 -0.61 20.81 16.10
N VAL A 98 -1.37 20.80 17.21
CA VAL A 98 -0.89 20.20 18.47
C VAL A 98 -0.79 18.69 18.37
N ASP A 99 -1.76 18.04 17.72
CA ASP A 99 -1.86 16.58 17.66
C ASP A 99 -1.11 15.99 16.45
N LEU A 100 -1.02 16.72 15.32
CA LEU A 100 -0.29 16.23 14.14
C LEU A 100 1.23 16.34 14.29
N CYS A 101 1.72 17.40 14.93
CA CYS A 101 3.15 17.70 15.00
C CYS A 101 3.83 17.12 16.24
N THR A 102 3.08 16.44 17.10
CA THR A 102 3.59 15.74 18.28
C THR A 102 3.06 14.31 18.33
N GLY A 103 3.63 13.47 19.21
CA GLY A 103 3.15 12.11 19.42
C GLY A 103 3.23 11.19 18.19
N ASP A 104 2.25 10.30 18.07
CA ASP A 104 2.27 9.20 17.09
C ASP A 104 2.09 9.68 15.65
N ALA A 105 1.33 10.77 15.44
CA ALA A 105 1.11 11.32 14.10
C ALA A 105 2.43 11.76 13.44
N ALA A 106 3.30 12.40 14.21
CA ALA A 106 4.62 12.83 13.75
C ALA A 106 5.51 11.66 13.30
N MET A 107 5.29 10.46 13.85
CA MET A 107 6.05 9.25 13.47
C MET A 107 5.70 8.74 12.06
N PHE A 108 4.56 9.14 11.49
CA PHE A 108 4.20 8.76 10.13
C PHE A 108 5.00 9.52 9.07
N TYR A 109 5.68 10.62 9.41
CA TYR A 109 6.53 11.32 8.44
C TYR A 109 7.78 10.50 8.14
N PRO A 110 7.96 10.00 6.90
CA PRO A 110 9.00 9.04 6.59
C PRO A 110 10.36 9.73 6.45
N LYS A 111 11.44 9.01 6.79
CA LYS A 111 12.79 9.46 6.43
C LYS A 111 12.98 9.31 4.92
N ARG A 112 13.85 10.12 4.32
CA ARG A 112 14.18 10.07 2.88
C ARG A 112 14.54 8.67 2.36
N SER A 113 15.20 7.84 3.18
CA SER A 113 15.54 6.46 2.84
C SER A 113 14.33 5.55 2.58
N TYR A 114 13.13 5.92 3.04
CA TYR A 114 11.89 5.14 2.87
C TYR A 114 11.12 5.48 1.60
N ILE A 115 11.53 6.49 0.82
CA ILE A 115 10.85 6.87 -0.43
C ILE A 115 10.65 5.66 -1.37
N PRO A 116 11.66 4.80 -1.63
CA PRO A 116 11.45 3.64 -2.51
C PRO A 116 10.37 2.67 -2.00
N GLN A 117 10.25 2.51 -0.67
CA GLN A 117 9.23 1.67 -0.06
C GLN A 117 7.85 2.32 -0.16
N LEU A 118 7.75 3.63 0.09
CA LEU A 118 6.52 4.41 -0.12
C LEU A 118 6.02 4.27 -1.57
N GLU A 119 6.90 4.43 -2.56
CA GLU A 119 6.56 4.29 -3.97
C GLU A 119 6.09 2.86 -4.30
N THR A 120 6.79 1.85 -3.78
CA THR A 120 6.43 0.43 -3.99
C THR A 120 5.05 0.10 -3.41
N ILE A 121 4.80 0.53 -2.17
CA ILE A 121 3.53 0.27 -1.48
C ILE A 121 2.38 1.01 -2.18
N THR A 122 2.61 2.27 -2.57
CA THR A 122 1.64 3.08 -3.33
C THR A 122 1.29 2.42 -4.66
N ALA A 123 2.29 2.00 -5.44
CA ALA A 123 2.07 1.34 -6.73
C ALA A 123 1.28 0.03 -6.56
N ARG A 124 1.60 -0.75 -5.51
CA ARG A 124 0.87 -1.99 -5.18
C ARG A 124 -0.59 -1.72 -4.88
N VAL A 125 -0.90 -0.71 -4.05
CA VAL A 125 -2.30 -0.34 -3.75
C VAL A 125 -3.02 0.16 -4.99
N ALA A 126 -2.39 1.05 -5.76
CA ALA A 126 -3.00 1.60 -6.97
C ALA A 126 -3.31 0.55 -8.04
N ALA A 127 -2.60 -0.59 -8.02
CA ALA A 127 -2.83 -1.73 -8.91
C ALA A 127 -3.96 -2.67 -8.43
N THR A 128 -4.48 -2.49 -7.21
CA THR A 128 -5.63 -3.28 -6.72
C THR A 128 -6.91 -2.88 -7.44
N THR A 129 -7.84 -3.85 -7.52
CA THR A 129 -9.17 -3.66 -8.09
C THR A 129 -10.25 -4.04 -7.07
N GLY A 130 -11.42 -3.43 -7.22
CA GLY A 130 -12.52 -3.58 -6.27
C GLY A 130 -12.62 -2.38 -5.32
N PRO A 131 -13.74 -2.27 -4.60
CA PRO A 131 -14.00 -1.12 -3.75
C PRO A 131 -12.90 -0.94 -2.69
N PRO A 132 -12.56 0.30 -2.31
CA PRO A 132 -11.62 0.54 -1.22
C PRO A 132 -12.07 -0.17 0.06
N GLN A 133 -11.22 -1.04 0.60
CA GLN A 133 -11.50 -1.81 1.81
C GLN A 133 -10.42 -1.61 2.87
N TRP A 134 -10.88 -1.62 4.12
CA TRP A 134 -10.01 -1.76 5.27
C TRP A 134 -9.42 -3.17 5.31
N GLY A 135 -8.21 -3.26 5.85
CA GLY A 135 -7.53 -4.51 6.17
C GLY A 135 -6.72 -4.27 7.43
N ASP A 136 -5.72 -5.11 7.67
CA ASP A 136 -4.81 -4.89 8.79
C ASP A 136 -4.10 -3.54 8.62
N CYS A 137 -4.09 -2.76 9.70
CA CYS A 137 -3.27 -1.57 9.85
C CYS A 137 -2.04 -1.93 10.68
N LEU A 138 -0.93 -1.23 10.44
CA LEU A 138 0.31 -1.38 11.22
C LEU A 138 0.09 -1.15 12.72
#